data_AF-A0A416ZSB4-F1
#
_entry.id   AF-A0A416ZSB4-F1
#
_cell.length_a   1.000
_cell.length_b   1.000
_cell.length_c   1.000
_cell.angle_alpha   90.00
_cell.angle_beta   90.00
_cell.angle_gamma   90.00
#
_symmetry.space_group_name_H-M   'P 1'
#
loop_
_entity.id
_entity.type
_entity.pdbx_description
1 polymer ?
#
loop_
_entity_poly.entity_id
_entity_poly.type
_entity_poly.pdbx_seq_one_letter_code
_entity_poly.pdbx_strand_id
1 'polypeptide(L)'
;MDKRCDNGSEKVWEESEREAAGLSLSRQDVSEICNMHEGYVKQIETGSKLPALPLLLKICETLHTSPNYLFEFSEDKDVQDVLELLYTLTPDQLKAVKHMISSYLEFKEKMEE
;
A
#
# COMPACT_ATOMS: atom_id res chain seq x y z
N MET A 1 -15.17 -17.83 33.70
CA MET A 1 -14.03 -18.61 33.16
C MET A 1 -13.76 -18.09 31.76
N ASP A 2 -12.81 -17.17 31.72
CA ASP A 2 -12.17 -16.63 30.53
C ASP A 2 -11.25 -17.69 29.94
N LYS A 3 -11.38 -17.97 28.64
CA LYS A 3 -10.37 -18.68 27.84
C LYS A 3 -10.39 -18.16 26.39
N ARG A 4 -9.56 -17.16 26.19
CA ARG A 4 -8.55 -17.05 25.11
C ARG A 4 -9.08 -16.76 23.71
N CYS A 5 -9.11 -15.46 23.41
CA CYS A 5 -8.64 -14.91 22.14
C CYS A 5 -7.28 -15.52 21.79
N ASP A 6 -7.16 -16.13 20.62
CA ASP A 6 -5.96 -16.06 19.79
C ASP A 6 -6.34 -16.61 18.41
N ASN A 7 -6.44 -15.74 17.41
CA ASN A 7 -6.39 -16.13 16.00
C ASN A 7 -5.92 -14.93 15.18
N GLY A 8 -4.63 -14.63 15.33
CA GLY A 8 -3.69 -14.56 14.20
C GLY A 8 -3.97 -13.57 13.06
N SER A 9 -4.79 -12.55 13.27
CA SER A 9 -5.00 -11.44 12.30
C SER A 9 -4.51 -10.10 12.84
N GLU A 10 -3.87 -10.12 14.01
CA GLU A 10 -3.50 -8.96 14.81
C GLU A 10 -2.09 -8.41 14.52
N LYS A 11 -1.37 -8.92 13.51
CA LYS A 11 0.05 -8.58 13.29
C LYS A 11 0.45 -8.23 11.86
N VAL A 12 -0.33 -7.38 11.19
CA VAL A 12 0.17 -6.70 9.97
C VAL A 12 0.53 -5.24 10.25
N TRP A 13 -0.07 -4.62 11.27
CA TRP A 13 0.02 -3.17 11.47
C TRP A 13 0.72 -2.73 12.78
N GLU A 14 1.27 -3.66 13.57
CA GLU A 14 1.75 -3.31 14.93
C GLU A 14 3.23 -2.89 14.98
N GLU A 15 4.04 -3.06 13.93
CA GLU A 15 5.50 -2.91 14.12
C GLU A 15 6.30 -2.15 13.04
N SER A 16 5.77 -1.79 11.87
CA SER A 16 6.62 -1.28 10.77
C SER A 16 6.43 0.17 10.32
N GLU A 17 5.40 0.91 10.76
CA GLU A 17 5.12 2.23 10.14
C GLU A 17 4.76 3.34 11.14
N ARG A 18 5.32 3.26 12.35
CA ARG A 18 5.20 4.32 13.36
C ARG A 18 6.10 5.54 13.13
N GLU A 19 6.78 5.66 11.99
CA GLU A 19 7.83 6.70 11.82
C GLU A 19 7.72 7.59 10.57
N ALA A 20 6.72 7.41 9.69
CA ALA A 20 6.69 8.17 8.43
C ALA A 20 5.70 9.37 8.34
N ALA A 21 4.66 9.48 9.18
CA ALA A 21 3.73 10.63 9.08
C ALA A 21 2.92 11.02 10.33
N GLY A 22 3.22 10.46 11.52
CA GLY A 22 2.64 10.95 12.78
C GLY A 22 1.13 10.82 13.00
N LEU A 23 0.36 10.22 12.08
CA LEU A 23 -1.06 9.92 12.25
C LEU A 23 -1.30 8.41 12.06
N SER A 24 -1.41 7.67 13.16
CA SER A 24 -1.92 6.29 13.13
C SER A 24 -3.44 6.37 13.24
N LEU A 25 -4.12 6.45 12.08
CA LEU A 25 -5.58 6.37 12.01
C LEU A 25 -5.98 4.91 11.75
N SER A 26 -6.86 4.38 12.59
CA SER A 26 -7.49 3.08 12.37
C SER A 26 -8.55 3.16 11.26
N ARG A 27 -9.01 2.01 10.76
CA ARG A 27 -10.14 1.96 9.81
C ARG A 27 -11.39 2.63 10.37
N GLN A 28 -11.60 2.55 11.69
CA GLN A 28 -12.69 3.21 12.38
C GLN A 28 -12.53 4.73 12.35
N ASP A 29 -11.32 5.24 12.62
CA ASP A 29 -11.04 6.68 12.57
C ASP A 29 -11.26 7.24 11.15
N VAL A 30 -10.78 6.53 10.12
CA VAL A 30 -11.01 6.91 8.71
C VAL A 30 -12.50 6.84 8.36
N SER A 31 -13.21 5.82 8.85
CA SER A 31 -14.65 5.66 8.67
C SER A 31 -15.42 6.85 9.25
N GLU A 32 -15.06 7.29 10.45
CA GLU A 32 -15.67 8.42 11.15
C GLU A 32 -15.35 9.75 10.47
N ILE A 33 -14.08 10.02 10.16
CA ILE A 33 -13.63 11.26 9.50
C ILE A 33 -14.23 11.39 8.09
N CYS A 34 -14.24 10.29 7.34
CA CYS A 34 -14.78 10.26 5.98
C CYS A 34 -16.30 10.08 5.93
N ASN A 35 -16.97 9.85 7.07
CA ASN A 35 -18.41 9.57 7.20
C ASN A 35 -18.86 8.42 6.29
N MET A 36 -18.20 7.28 6.42
CA MET A 36 -18.48 6.05 5.69
C MET A 36 -18.59 4.85 6.63
N HIS A 37 -18.86 3.68 6.07
CA HIS A 37 -18.89 2.43 6.82
C HIS A 37 -17.49 1.78 6.84
N GLU A 38 -17.09 1.20 7.95
CA GLU A 38 -15.75 0.61 8.13
C GLU A 38 -15.46 -0.49 7.09
N GLY A 39 -16.46 -1.33 6.81
CA GLY A 39 -16.36 -2.32 5.73
C GLY A 39 -16.16 -1.73 4.32
N TYR A 40 -16.54 -0.48 4.10
CA TYR A 40 -16.28 0.24 2.84
C TYR A 40 -14.84 0.77 2.80
N VAL A 41 -14.28 1.25 3.92
CA VAL A 41 -12.85 1.59 4.05
C VAL A 41 -11.99 0.39 3.68
N LYS A 42 -12.31 -0.79 4.23
CA LYS A 42 -11.61 -2.04 3.89
C LYS A 42 -11.67 -2.36 2.39
N GLN A 43 -12.83 -2.19 1.76
CA GLN A 43 -12.98 -2.45 0.32
C GLN A 43 -12.16 -1.49 -0.55
N ILE A 44 -11.93 -0.26 -0.10
CA ILE A 44 -11.09 0.71 -0.79
C ILE A 44 -9.61 0.37 -0.57
N GLU A 45 -9.22 0.08 0.66
CA GLU A 45 -7.86 -0.33 1.04
C GLU A 45 -7.40 -1.60 0.30
N THR A 46 -8.29 -2.58 0.13
CA THR A 46 -8.00 -3.81 -0.63
C THR A 46 -8.26 -3.67 -2.13
N GLY A 47 -8.68 -2.48 -2.61
CA GLY A 47 -8.96 -2.25 -4.02
C GLY A 47 -10.20 -2.82 -4.62
N SER A 48 -10.97 -3.53 -3.82
CA SER A 48 -12.19 -4.18 -4.28
C SER A 48 -13.25 -3.18 -4.71
N LYS A 49 -13.13 -1.90 -4.32
CA LYS A 49 -13.98 -0.80 -4.80
C LYS A 49 -13.23 0.52 -4.99
N LEU A 50 -13.51 1.16 -6.11
CA LEU A 50 -13.13 2.53 -6.39
C LEU A 50 -14.17 3.50 -5.78
N PRO A 51 -13.80 4.41 -4.87
CA PRO A 51 -14.70 5.45 -4.41
C PRO A 51 -14.87 6.53 -5.49
N ALA A 52 -15.95 7.33 -5.38
CA ALA A 52 -16.08 8.52 -6.22
C ALA A 52 -14.92 9.50 -5.95
N LEU A 53 -14.48 10.23 -6.98
CA LEU A 53 -13.32 11.14 -6.90
C LEU A 53 -13.31 12.09 -5.68
N PRO A 54 -14.44 12.73 -5.28
CA PRO A 54 -14.43 13.59 -4.09
C PRO A 54 -14.12 12.84 -2.81
N LEU A 55 -14.60 11.60 -2.71
CA LEU A 55 -14.39 10.74 -1.55
C LEU A 55 -12.98 10.16 -1.52
N LEU A 56 -12.45 9.80 -2.68
CA LEU A 56 -11.05 9.43 -2.84
C LEU A 56 -10.12 10.51 -2.30
N LEU A 57 -10.29 11.75 -2.77
CA LEU A 57 -9.43 12.87 -2.36
C LEU A 57 -9.52 13.10 -0.84
N LYS A 58 -10.73 13.03 -0.27
CA LYS A 58 -10.94 13.13 1.17
C LYS A 58 -10.21 12.04 1.96
N ILE A 59 -10.19 10.80 1.45
CA ILE A 59 -9.43 9.70 2.06
C ILE A 59 -7.92 9.95 1.95
N CYS A 60 -7.43 10.33 0.77
CA CYS A 60 -6.02 10.65 0.56
C CYS A 60 -5.53 11.78 1.47
N GLU A 61 -6.34 12.84 1.64
CA GLU A 61 -6.07 13.94 2.56
C GLU A 61 -6.03 13.47 4.02
N THR A 62 -6.99 12.64 4.41
CA THR A 62 -7.09 12.08 5.77
C THR A 62 -5.90 11.19 6.13
N LEU A 63 -5.46 10.38 5.16
CA LEU A 63 -4.33 9.46 5.30
C LEU A 63 -2.98 10.10 4.98
N HIS A 64 -2.95 11.37 4.57
CA HIS A 64 -1.76 12.05 4.05
C HIS A 64 -1.02 11.25 2.96
N THR A 65 -1.77 10.53 2.13
CA THR A 65 -1.22 9.66 1.08
C THR A 65 -1.62 10.14 -0.31
N SER A 66 -0.95 9.64 -1.35
CA SER A 66 -1.32 9.93 -2.73
C SER A 66 -2.32 8.88 -3.26
N PRO A 67 -3.18 9.22 -4.22
CA PRO A 67 -4.09 8.23 -4.83
C PRO A 67 -3.38 6.99 -5.39
N ASN A 68 -2.11 7.10 -5.81
CA ASN A 68 -1.31 5.96 -6.25
C ASN A 68 -1.21 4.87 -5.19
N TYR A 69 -1.04 5.24 -3.91
CA TYR A 69 -0.98 4.28 -2.81
C TYR A 69 -2.27 3.47 -2.66
N LEU A 70 -3.42 4.08 -2.93
CA LEU A 70 -4.72 3.39 -2.86
C LEU A 70 -5.02 2.55 -4.11
N PHE A 71 -4.28 2.75 -5.20
CA PHE A 71 -4.60 2.22 -6.52
C PHE A 71 -3.48 1.42 -7.18
N GLU A 72 -2.45 1.00 -6.45
CA GLU A 72 -1.48 0.00 -6.92
C GLU A 72 -2.15 -1.39 -7.06
N PHE A 73 -3.12 -1.48 -7.97
CA PHE A 73 -3.71 -2.72 -8.47
C PHE A 73 -2.96 -3.13 -9.72
N SER A 74 -1.88 -3.88 -9.51
CA SER A 74 -1.54 -4.87 -10.53
C SER A 74 -2.32 -6.16 -10.24
N GLU A 75 -3.20 -6.58 -11.15
CA GLU A 75 -3.72 -7.96 -11.15
C GLU A 75 -2.65 -8.96 -11.60
N ASP A 76 -1.53 -8.47 -12.14
CA ASP A 76 -0.39 -9.29 -12.53
C ASP A 76 0.38 -9.72 -11.28
N LYS A 77 0.35 -11.03 -11.03
CA LYS A 77 1.03 -11.66 -9.90
C LYS A 77 2.53 -11.40 -9.92
N ASP A 78 3.17 -11.39 -11.10
CA ASP A 78 4.62 -11.17 -11.18
C ASP A 78 4.98 -9.74 -10.76
N VAL A 79 4.12 -8.76 -11.06
CA VAL A 79 4.30 -7.38 -10.58
C VAL A 79 4.12 -7.29 -9.07
N GLN A 80 3.12 -7.99 -8.51
CA GLN A 80 2.91 -8.03 -7.06
C GLN A 80 4.09 -8.68 -6.33
N ASP A 81 4.55 -9.84 -6.81
CA ASP A 81 5.71 -10.55 -6.25
C ASP A 81 6.97 -9.66 -6.28
N VAL A 82 7.16 -8.87 -7.34
CA VAL A 82 8.27 -7.89 -7.43
C VAL A 82 8.09 -6.74 -6.43
N LEU A 83 6.88 -6.17 -6.31
CA LEU A 83 6.61 -5.10 -5.35
C LEU A 83 6.88 -5.56 -3.91
N GLU A 84 6.43 -6.76 -3.54
CA GLU A 84 6.70 -7.35 -2.22
C GLU A 84 8.21 -7.42 -1.94
N LEU A 85 9.02 -7.86 -2.91
CA LEU A 85 10.47 -7.90 -2.76
C LEU A 85 11.05 -6.49 -2.59
N LEU A 86 10.61 -5.51 -3.38
CA LEU A 86 11.09 -4.13 -3.32
C LEU A 86 10.85 -3.49 -1.95
N TYR A 87 9.72 -3.80 -1.30
CA TYR A 87 9.41 -3.29 0.05
C TYR A 87 10.32 -3.85 1.15
N THR A 88 11.02 -4.97 0.92
CA THR A 88 11.97 -5.53 1.89
C THR A 88 13.38 -4.94 1.82
N LEU A 89 13.66 -4.12 0.80
CA LEU A 89 15.01 -3.64 0.52
C LEU A 89 15.40 -2.42 1.35
N THR A 90 16.69 -2.33 1.70
CA THR A 90 17.26 -1.10 2.23
C THR A 90 17.34 -0.02 1.14
N PRO A 91 17.46 1.27 1.48
CA PRO A 91 17.57 2.35 0.49
C PRO A 91 18.71 2.16 -0.52
N ASP A 92 19.86 1.65 -0.07
CA ASP A 92 21.01 1.39 -0.93
C ASP A 92 20.76 0.21 -1.88
N GLN A 93 20.11 -0.85 -1.39
CA GLN A 93 19.71 -2.00 -2.20
C GLN A 93 18.66 -1.61 -3.24
N LEU A 94 17.65 -0.83 -2.85
CA LEU A 94 16.62 -0.31 -3.76
C LEU A 94 17.25 0.52 -4.87
N LYS A 95 18.24 1.36 -4.55
CA LYS A 95 18.99 2.13 -5.54
C LYS A 95 19.76 1.23 -6.51
N ALA A 96 20.40 0.17 -6.02
CA ALA A 96 21.09 -0.81 -6.87
C ALA A 96 20.10 -1.52 -7.81
N VAL A 97 18.97 -2.00 -7.31
CA VAL A 97 17.92 -2.65 -8.11
C VAL A 97 17.37 -1.70 -9.17
N LYS A 98 17.11 -0.44 -8.82
CA LYS A 98 16.73 0.59 -9.79
C LYS A 98 17.73 0.72 -10.94
N HIS A 99 19.03 0.77 -10.63
CA HIS A 99 20.08 0.82 -11.66
C HIS A 99 20.11 -0.43 -12.54
N MET A 100 19.91 -1.62 -11.96
CA MET A 100 19.85 -2.87 -12.72
C MET A 100 18.69 -2.88 -13.72
N ILE A 101 17.50 -2.47 -13.28
CA ILE A 101 16.31 -2.38 -14.13
C ILE A 101 16.54 -1.37 -15.25
N SER A 102 17.03 -0.16 -14.94
CA SER A 102 17.35 0.86 -15.95
C SER A 102 18.36 0.35 -16.98
N SER A 103 19.44 -0.29 -16.53
CA SER A 103 20.46 -0.83 -17.44
C SER A 103 19.92 -1.93 -18.35
N TYR A 104 19.01 -2.78 -17.87
CA TYR A 104 18.37 -3.82 -18.68
C TYR A 104 17.48 -3.21 -19.77
N LEU A 105 16.69 -2.20 -19.43
CA LEU A 105 15.80 -1.51 -20.38
C LEU A 105 16.61 -0.82 -21.49
N GLU A 106 17.66 -0.08 -21.12
CA GLU A 106 18.56 0.55 -22.09
C GLU A 106 19.27 -0.46 -22.99
N PHE A 107 19.63 -1.63 -22.45
CA PHE A 107 20.24 -2.70 -23.24
C PHE A 107 19.24 -3.28 -24.25
N LYS A 108 17.99 -3.51 -23.83
CA LYS A 108 16.93 -4.03 -24.70
C LYS A 108 16.64 -3.08 -25.85
N GLU A 109 16.52 -1.78 -25.59
CA GLU A 109 16.29 -0.75 -26.62
C GLU A 109 17.38 -0.77 -27.70
N LYS A 110 18.65 -0.95 -27.31
CA LYS A 110 19.79 -1.04 -28.24
C LYS A 110 19.87 -2.34 -29.04
N MET A 111 19.14 -3.38 -28.66
CA MET A 111 19.10 -4.65 -29.40
C MET A 111 17.96 -4.72 -30.40
N GLU A 112 16.97 -3.83 -30.30
CA GLU A 112 15.81 -3.75 -31.21
C GLU A 112 16.01 -2.71 -32.34
N GLU A 113 17.12 -1.96 -32.33
CA GLU A 113 17.64 -1.12 -33.44
C GLU A 113 18.61 -1.89 -34.36
#